data_AF-A0A258S468-F1
#
_entry.id   AF-A0A258S468-F1
#
_cell.length_a   1.000
_cell.length_b   1.000
_cell.length_c   1.000
_cell.angle_alpha   90.00
_cell.angle_beta   90.00
_cell.angle_gamma   90.00
#
_symmetry.space_group_name_H-M   'P 1'
#
loop_
_entity.id
_entity.type
_entity.pdbx_description
1 polymer ?
#
loop_
_entity_poly.entity_id
_entity_poly.type
_entity_poly.pdbx_seq_one_letter_code
_entity_poly.pdbx_strand_id
1 'polypeptide(L)'
;MDFSTDESEDIPMSMGGDFYALSDEQLQNMLDGTLDYVEFLYDEIEDKPRECYADGEHVWLELTRLLDEEDACGVEHTDAIPEASGYAFSDDVASIAQNLAMLDEDELKSRYDDADMDAPFDEMLGIVKGLVAFYERAASNGDAVLFRVT
;
A
#
# COMPACT_ATOMS: atom_id res chain seq x y z
N MET A 1 -14.26 -28.31 -37.24
CA MET A 1 -14.44 -28.84 -35.87
C MET A 1 -13.20 -28.43 -35.11
N ASP A 2 -13.46 -27.75 -34.00
CA ASP A 2 -12.58 -26.88 -33.23
C ASP A 2 -11.23 -27.48 -32.85
N PHE A 3 -10.21 -26.65 -33.01
CA PHE A 3 -9.04 -26.66 -32.14
C PHE A 3 -9.05 -25.30 -31.43
N SER A 4 -9.86 -25.19 -30.39
CA SER A 4 -9.65 -24.19 -29.34
C SER A 4 -8.38 -24.61 -28.61
N THR A 5 -7.24 -24.06 -29.04
CA THR A 5 -6.05 -24.05 -28.20
C THR A 5 -6.24 -22.91 -27.24
N ASP A 6 -6.54 -23.29 -26.01
CA ASP A 6 -6.48 -22.54 -24.77
C ASP A 6 -5.31 -21.54 -24.84
N GLU A 7 -5.61 -20.29 -25.20
CA GLU A 7 -4.78 -19.16 -24.77
C GLU A 7 -5.13 -18.97 -23.30
N SER A 8 -4.50 -19.78 -22.44
CA SER A 8 -4.18 -19.31 -21.10
C SER A 8 -3.24 -18.12 -21.31
N GLU A 9 -3.84 -16.97 -21.61
CA GLU A 9 -3.22 -15.68 -21.35
C GLU A 9 -2.83 -15.78 -19.88
N ASP A 10 -1.54 -16.05 -19.64
CA ASP A 10 -0.86 -15.61 -18.44
C ASP A 10 -1.14 -14.12 -18.39
N ILE A 11 -2.27 -13.75 -17.77
CA ILE A 11 -2.47 -12.39 -17.27
C ILE A 11 -1.22 -12.21 -16.42
N PRO A 12 -0.29 -11.31 -16.76
CA PRO A 12 0.69 -10.93 -15.77
C PRO A 12 -0.17 -10.41 -14.62
N MET A 13 -0.31 -11.22 -13.56
CA MET A 13 -0.72 -10.69 -12.28
C MET A 13 0.40 -9.70 -11.99
N SER A 14 0.18 -8.45 -12.42
CA SER A 14 0.89 -7.32 -11.89
C SER A 14 0.60 -7.44 -10.42
N MET A 15 1.59 -7.90 -9.66
CA MET A 15 1.46 -7.93 -8.22
C MET A 15 1.17 -6.47 -7.84
N GLY A 16 -0.06 -6.16 -7.45
CA GLY A 16 -0.54 -4.81 -7.22
C GLY A 16 -0.30 -4.43 -5.77
N GLY A 17 0.30 -3.29 -5.48
CA GLY A 17 0.44 -2.79 -4.10
C GLY A 17 -0.65 -1.78 -3.74
N ASP A 18 -1.55 -2.16 -2.83
CA ASP A 18 -2.63 -1.30 -2.35
C ASP A 18 -2.42 -0.85 -0.90
N PHE A 19 -2.89 0.36 -0.58
CA PHE A 19 -2.91 0.91 0.77
C PHE A 19 -4.36 1.12 1.23
N TYR A 20 -4.68 0.61 2.41
CA TYR A 20 -6.01 0.68 3.01
C TYR A 20 -5.97 1.45 4.32
N ALA A 21 -6.84 2.44 4.48
CA ALA A 21 -7.05 3.15 5.74
C ALA A 21 -8.24 2.54 6.48
N LEU A 22 -8.04 2.10 7.72
CA LEU A 22 -9.04 1.40 8.53
C LEU A 22 -8.84 1.68 10.01
N SER A 23 -9.79 1.35 10.88
CA SER A 23 -9.60 1.58 12.32
C SER A 23 -8.58 0.60 12.92
N ASP A 24 -7.92 0.97 14.02
CA ASP A 24 -7.02 0.05 14.75
C ASP A 24 -7.73 -1.24 15.16
N GLU A 25 -9.02 -1.16 15.52
CA GLU A 25 -9.84 -2.33 15.87
C GLU A 25 -10.05 -3.24 14.66
N GLN A 26 -10.33 -2.69 13.46
CA GLN A 26 -10.45 -3.48 12.24
C GLN A 26 -9.12 -4.17 11.90
N LEU A 27 -8.00 -3.47 12.07
CA LEU A 27 -6.67 -4.01 11.81
C LEU A 27 -6.37 -5.17 12.77
N GLN A 28 -6.55 -4.94 14.07
CA GLN A 28 -6.35 -5.94 15.11
C GLN A 28 -7.23 -7.18 14.86
N ASN A 29 -8.50 -6.97 14.51
CA ASN A 29 -9.41 -8.08 14.23
C ASN A 29 -8.98 -8.92 13.02
N MET A 30 -8.41 -8.30 11.97
CA MET A 30 -7.82 -9.01 10.84
C MET A 30 -6.57 -9.79 11.25
N LEU A 31 -5.67 -9.18 12.03
CA LEU A 31 -4.45 -9.83 12.52
C LEU A 31 -4.75 -11.04 13.41
N ASP A 32 -5.79 -10.96 14.23
CA ASP A 32 -6.26 -12.05 15.10
C ASP A 32 -7.12 -13.08 14.36
N GLY A 33 -7.42 -12.87 13.07
CA GLY A 33 -8.25 -13.75 12.24
C GLY A 33 -9.73 -13.78 12.62
N THR A 34 -10.19 -12.79 13.38
CA THR A 34 -11.60 -12.64 13.78
C THR A 34 -12.43 -11.86 12.75
N LEU A 35 -11.76 -11.07 11.92
CA LEU A 35 -12.30 -10.44 10.72
C LEU A 35 -11.61 -11.06 9.51
N ASP A 36 -12.40 -11.63 8.60
CA ASP A 36 -11.86 -12.19 7.36
C ASP A 36 -11.43 -11.04 6.43
N TYR A 37 -10.14 -10.99 6.09
CA TYR A 37 -9.59 -9.91 5.26
C TYR A 37 -10.13 -9.94 3.82
N VAL A 38 -10.51 -11.11 3.28
CA VAL A 38 -11.11 -11.21 1.94
C VAL A 38 -12.48 -10.56 1.99
N GLU A 39 -13.31 -10.98 2.94
CA GLU A 39 -14.67 -10.47 3.04
C GLU A 39 -14.68 -8.94 3.29
N PHE A 40 -13.74 -8.45 4.11
CA PHE A 40 -13.61 -7.02 4.44
C PHE A 40 -13.09 -6.16 3.28
N LEU A 41 -12.05 -6.60 2.56
CA LEU A 41 -11.42 -5.78 1.52
C LEU A 41 -12.17 -5.84 0.18
N TYR A 42 -12.95 -6.90 -0.07
CA TYR A 42 -13.71 -7.08 -1.32
C TYR A 42 -15.20 -6.68 -1.21
N ASP A 43 -15.57 -5.87 -0.21
CA ASP A 43 -16.94 -5.34 0.00
C ASP A 43 -18.00 -6.45 0.12
N GLU A 44 -17.63 -7.60 0.68
CA GLU A 44 -18.55 -8.73 0.91
C GLU A 44 -19.29 -8.63 2.26
N ILE A 45 -18.90 -7.67 3.10
CA ILE A 45 -19.54 -7.33 4.38
C ILE A 45 -19.81 -5.82 4.49
N GLU A 46 -20.66 -5.42 5.46
CA GLU A 46 -21.03 -4.00 5.64
C GLU A 46 -19.86 -3.13 6.13
N ASP A 47 -18.92 -3.72 6.87
CA ASP A 47 -17.71 -3.06 7.34
C ASP A 47 -16.69 -2.98 6.21
N LYS A 48 -16.12 -1.79 5.99
CA LYS A 48 -15.16 -1.55 4.92
C LYS A 48 -14.06 -0.57 5.33
N PRO A 49 -12.91 -0.57 4.63
CA PRO A 49 -11.91 0.47 4.76
C PRO A 49 -12.54 1.85 4.55
N ARG A 50 -12.05 2.85 5.26
CA ARG A 50 -12.45 4.24 5.05
C ARG A 50 -12.03 4.71 3.66
N GLU A 51 -10.82 4.35 3.27
CA GLU A 51 -10.18 4.78 2.04
C GLU A 51 -9.25 3.69 1.52
N CYS A 52 -9.11 3.59 0.20
CA CYS A 52 -8.13 2.77 -0.48
C CYS A 52 -7.36 3.64 -1.48
N TYR A 53 -6.04 3.47 -1.51
CA TYR A 53 -5.13 4.10 -2.45
C TYR A 53 -4.41 3.01 -3.26
N ALA A 54 -4.75 2.94 -4.56
CA ALA A 54 -4.27 1.94 -5.51
C ALA A 54 -3.50 2.54 -6.70
N ASP A 55 -3.33 3.87 -6.75
CA ASP A 55 -2.66 4.54 -7.88
C ASP A 55 -1.16 4.18 -8.02
N GLY A 56 -0.58 3.55 -6.99
CA GLY A 56 0.79 3.04 -6.97
C GLY A 56 0.92 1.54 -7.23
N GLU A 57 -0.15 0.85 -7.63
CA GLU A 57 -0.19 -0.62 -7.68
C GLU A 57 0.94 -1.22 -8.53
N HIS A 58 1.28 -0.59 -9.65
CA HIS A 58 2.25 -1.11 -10.63
C HIS A 58 3.70 -0.78 -10.30
N VAL A 59 3.94 0.07 -9.30
CA VAL A 59 5.28 0.51 -8.85
C VAL A 59 5.50 0.27 -7.36
N TRP A 60 4.75 -0.65 -6.76
CA TRP A 60 4.83 -0.93 -5.33
C TRP A 60 6.24 -1.33 -4.88
N LEU A 61 6.99 -2.04 -5.73
CA LEU A 61 8.34 -2.49 -5.43
C LEU A 61 9.32 -1.31 -5.39
N GLU A 62 9.12 -0.33 -6.27
CA GLU A 62 9.89 0.91 -6.29
C GLU A 62 9.52 1.79 -5.10
N LEU A 63 8.22 1.89 -4.77
CA LEU A 63 7.74 2.64 -3.60
C LEU A 63 8.29 2.10 -2.29
N THR A 64 8.27 0.77 -2.10
CA THR A 64 8.83 0.13 -0.89
C THR A 64 10.31 0.46 -0.72
N ARG A 65 11.08 0.54 -1.81
CA ARG A 65 12.50 0.92 -1.76
C ARG A 65 12.72 2.41 -1.54
N LEU A 66 11.90 3.25 -2.18
CA LEU A 66 12.03 4.70 -2.11
C LEU A 66 11.70 5.25 -0.72
N LEU A 67 10.71 4.63 -0.09
CA LEU A 67 10.09 5.07 1.17
C LEU A 67 10.36 4.11 2.34
N ASP A 68 11.39 3.26 2.20
CA ASP A 68 11.81 2.30 3.24
C ASP A 68 12.21 3.04 4.52
N GLU A 69 12.85 4.21 4.40
CA GLU A 69 13.29 5.02 5.54
C GLU A 69 12.12 5.62 6.35
N GLU A 70 10.94 5.71 5.75
CA GLU A 70 9.74 6.28 6.36
C GLU A 70 8.74 5.21 6.84
N ASP A 71 9.06 3.92 6.69
CA ASP A 71 8.15 2.80 6.99
C ASP A 71 6.79 2.89 6.26
N ALA A 72 6.78 3.53 5.08
CA ALA A 72 5.54 3.84 4.36
C ALA A 72 4.80 2.60 3.83
N CYS A 73 5.45 1.44 3.82
CA CYS A 73 4.84 0.16 3.43
C CYS A 73 4.55 -0.75 4.65
N GLY A 74 4.51 -0.15 5.85
CA GLY A 74 4.21 -0.82 7.10
C GLY A 74 5.44 -0.99 8.00
N VAL A 75 5.22 -0.85 9.30
CA VAL A 75 6.24 -1.03 10.35
C VAL A 75 6.43 -2.51 10.68
N GLU A 76 5.33 -3.27 10.65
CA GLU A 76 5.32 -4.70 10.92
C GLU A 76 4.78 -5.48 9.73
N HIS A 77 5.37 -6.65 9.48
CA HIS A 77 4.85 -7.62 8.50
C HIS A 77 3.98 -8.66 9.17
N THR A 78 3.01 -9.21 8.44
CA THR A 78 2.10 -10.24 8.95
C THR A 78 1.94 -11.38 7.95
N ASP A 79 1.87 -12.61 8.47
CA ASP A 79 1.48 -13.81 7.71
C ASP A 79 -0.04 -14.08 7.80
N ALA A 80 -0.77 -13.31 8.62
CA ALA A 80 -2.22 -13.48 8.82
C ALA A 80 -3.03 -13.01 7.59
N ILE A 81 -2.45 -12.09 6.82
CA ILE A 81 -3.00 -11.57 5.56
C ILE A 81 -2.08 -12.12 4.45
N PRO A 82 -2.61 -12.64 3.33
CA PRO A 82 -1.79 -13.23 2.28
C PRO A 82 -0.79 -12.24 1.69
N GLU A 83 0.23 -12.82 1.06
CA GLU A 83 1.29 -12.10 0.34
C GLU A 83 2.19 -11.23 1.23
N ALA A 84 2.98 -10.35 0.62
CA ALA A 84 3.76 -9.36 1.33
C ALA A 84 2.82 -8.26 1.85
N SER A 85 2.46 -8.36 3.13
CA SER A 85 1.63 -7.37 3.82
C SER A 85 2.45 -6.66 4.90
N GLY A 86 2.25 -5.35 5.01
CA GLY A 86 2.81 -4.52 6.07
C GLY A 86 1.73 -3.64 6.68
N TYR A 87 1.82 -3.33 7.97
CA TYR A 87 0.82 -2.50 8.64
C TYR A 87 1.45 -1.50 9.61
N ALA A 88 0.69 -0.45 9.91
CA ALA A 88 1.00 0.55 10.92
C ALA A 88 -0.30 0.94 11.65
N PHE A 89 -0.28 0.96 12.97
CA PHE A 89 -1.40 1.45 13.77
C PHE A 89 -1.48 2.98 13.71
N SER A 90 -2.63 3.54 14.11
CA SER A 90 -2.90 4.98 14.01
C SER A 90 -1.82 5.87 14.65
N ASP A 91 -1.24 5.44 15.78
CA ASP A 91 -0.13 6.13 16.46
C ASP A 91 1.15 6.20 15.59
N ASP A 92 1.45 5.12 14.87
CA ASP A 92 2.61 5.04 13.95
C ASP A 92 2.33 5.79 12.65
N VAL A 93 1.10 5.68 12.11
CA VAL A 93 0.65 6.39 10.90
C VAL A 93 0.82 7.90 11.04
N ALA A 94 0.56 8.46 12.22
CA ALA A 94 0.79 9.88 12.49
C ALA A 94 2.27 10.28 12.41
N SER A 95 3.19 9.38 12.77
CA SER A 95 4.63 9.59 12.68
C SER A 95 5.12 9.43 11.25
N ILE A 96 4.65 8.38 10.55
CA ILE A 96 4.95 8.13 9.14
C ILE A 96 4.49 9.30 8.27
N ALA A 97 3.25 9.80 8.47
CA ALA A 97 2.73 10.94 7.74
C ALA A 97 3.60 12.20 7.91
N GLN A 98 4.16 12.43 9.10
CA GLN A 98 5.07 13.55 9.34
C GLN A 98 6.41 13.37 8.61
N ASN A 99 6.96 12.16 8.64
CA ASN A 99 8.22 11.86 7.94
C ASN A 99 8.05 12.00 6.42
N LEU A 100 6.97 11.45 5.87
CA LEU A 100 6.60 11.57 4.46
C LEU A 100 6.39 13.03 4.04
N ALA A 101 5.79 13.86 4.89
CA ALA A 101 5.59 15.28 4.60
C ALA A 101 6.89 16.10 4.64
N MET A 102 7.97 15.59 5.27
CA MET A 102 9.28 16.22 5.27
C MET A 102 10.12 15.89 4.04
N LEU A 103 9.74 14.86 3.27
CA LEU A 103 10.42 14.51 2.03
C LEU A 103 10.28 15.63 1.02
N ASP A 104 11.42 16.19 0.63
CA ASP A 104 11.48 17.12 -0.48
C ASP A 104 11.76 16.43 -1.81
N GLU A 105 11.51 17.15 -2.90
CA GLU A 105 11.64 16.61 -4.25
C GLU A 105 13.10 16.30 -4.61
N ASP A 106 14.06 17.02 -4.02
CA ASP A 106 15.50 16.81 -4.27
C ASP A 106 15.98 15.51 -3.62
N GLU A 107 15.51 15.21 -2.41
CA GLU A 107 15.79 13.95 -1.71
C GLU A 107 15.14 12.76 -2.40
N LEU A 108 13.86 12.86 -2.76
CA LEU A 108 13.16 11.83 -3.54
C LEU A 108 13.88 11.54 -4.86
N LYS A 109 14.37 12.59 -5.53
CA LYS A 109 15.13 12.44 -6.76
C LYS A 109 16.48 11.75 -6.55
N SER A 110 17.19 12.11 -5.48
CA SER A 110 18.45 11.44 -5.15
C SER A 110 18.26 9.95 -4.89
N ARG A 111 17.22 9.59 -4.13
CA ARG A 111 16.89 8.18 -3.86
C ARG A 111 16.43 7.44 -5.12
N TYR A 112 15.64 8.10 -5.96
CA TYR A 112 15.22 7.56 -7.26
C TYR A 112 16.41 7.28 -8.20
N ASP A 113 17.35 8.22 -8.32
CA ASP A 113 18.53 8.08 -9.18
C ASP A 113 19.46 6.94 -8.69
N ASP A 114 19.50 6.68 -7.39
CA ASP A 114 20.27 5.57 -6.79
C ASP A 114 19.57 4.20 -6.93
N ALA A 115 18.25 4.18 -7.06
CA ALA A 115 17.44 2.96 -7.06
C ALA A 115 17.26 2.29 -8.45
N ASP A 116 17.79 2.90 -9.52
CA ASP A 116 17.72 2.42 -10.92
C ASP A 116 16.31 1.95 -11.31
N MET A 117 15.33 2.85 -11.16
CA MET A 117 13.91 2.57 -11.33
C MET A 117 13.46 2.58 -12.80
N ASP A 118 12.53 1.68 -13.15
CA ASP A 118 11.98 1.57 -14.51
C ASP A 118 10.90 2.63 -14.80
N ALA A 119 10.13 3.05 -13.79
CA ALA A 119 9.06 4.04 -13.92
C ALA A 119 9.63 5.47 -13.94
N PRO A 120 9.08 6.40 -14.75
CA PRO A 120 9.60 7.77 -14.83
C PRO A 120 9.42 8.56 -13.53
N PHE A 121 10.40 9.38 -13.18
CA PHE A 121 10.39 10.17 -11.93
C PHE A 121 9.13 11.01 -11.74
N ASP A 122 8.61 11.66 -12.79
CA ASP A 122 7.40 12.49 -12.69
C ASP A 122 6.17 11.66 -12.28
N GLU A 123 6.09 10.41 -12.74
CA GLU A 123 5.02 9.48 -12.36
C GLU A 123 5.20 9.03 -10.90
N MET A 124 6.43 8.65 -10.54
CA MET A 124 6.78 8.28 -9.17
C MET A 124 6.47 9.40 -8.17
N LEU A 125 6.84 10.64 -8.50
CA LEU A 125 6.57 11.82 -7.70
C LEU A 125 5.07 12.07 -7.53
N GLY A 126 4.28 11.85 -8.58
CA GLY A 126 2.83 11.93 -8.52
C GLY A 126 2.24 10.91 -7.53
N ILE A 127 2.73 9.67 -7.61
CA ILE A 127 2.29 8.57 -6.75
C ILE A 127 2.72 8.79 -5.29
N VAL A 128 3.94 9.24 -5.04
CA VAL A 128 4.41 9.57 -3.69
C VAL A 128 3.57 10.70 -3.10
N LYS A 129 3.29 11.77 -3.86
CA LYS A 129 2.43 12.87 -3.39
C LYS A 129 1.01 12.40 -3.09
N GLY A 130 0.46 11.48 -3.89
CA GLY A 130 -0.84 10.85 -3.62
C GLY A 130 -0.82 10.05 -2.32
N LEU A 131 0.24 9.26 -2.10
CA LEU A 131 0.45 8.47 -0.89
C LEU A 131 0.64 9.34 0.35
N VAL A 132 1.42 10.43 0.28
CA VAL A 132 1.56 11.40 1.38
C VAL A 132 0.20 11.96 1.75
N ALA A 133 -0.59 12.40 0.76
CA ALA A 133 -1.91 12.95 1.02
C ALA A 133 -2.86 11.90 1.65
N PHE A 134 -2.72 10.63 1.26
CA PHE A 134 -3.44 9.50 1.89
C PHE A 134 -3.04 9.33 3.36
N TYR A 135 -1.73 9.28 3.66
CA TYR A 135 -1.21 9.18 5.03
C TYR A 135 -1.61 10.37 5.91
N GLU A 136 -1.61 11.59 5.37
CA GLU A 136 -2.09 12.78 6.10
C GLU A 136 -3.57 12.66 6.47
N ARG A 137 -4.41 12.12 5.57
CA ARG A 137 -5.83 11.87 5.84
C ARG A 137 -6.02 10.77 6.88
N ALA A 138 -5.30 9.65 6.73
CA ALA A 138 -5.36 8.54 7.69
C ALA A 138 -4.94 9.01 9.10
N ALA A 139 -3.83 9.75 9.20
CA ALA A 139 -3.35 10.34 10.45
C ALA A 139 -4.38 11.33 11.05
N SER A 140 -4.98 12.19 10.23
CA SER A 140 -6.00 13.15 10.71
C SER A 140 -7.27 12.47 11.22
N ASN A 141 -7.59 11.27 10.71
CA ASN A 141 -8.76 10.50 11.11
C ASN A 141 -8.47 9.53 12.27
N GLY A 142 -7.20 9.32 12.62
CA GLY A 142 -6.79 8.29 13.58
C GLY A 142 -6.99 6.89 13.03
N ASP A 143 -6.78 6.71 11.73
CA ASP A 143 -6.87 5.41 11.07
C ASP A 143 -5.49 4.71 11.06
N ALA A 144 -5.50 3.38 11.19
CA ALA A 144 -4.40 2.51 10.83
C ALA A 144 -4.25 2.39 9.31
N VAL A 145 -3.07 2.00 8.85
CA VAL A 145 -2.79 1.72 7.43
C VAL A 145 -2.34 0.28 7.27
N LEU A 146 -2.96 -0.42 6.32
CA LEU A 146 -2.53 -1.73 5.82
C LEU A 146 -2.03 -1.56 4.38
N PHE A 147 -0.78 -1.93 4.14
CA PHE A 147 -0.21 -2.14 2.82
C PHE A 147 -0.26 -3.63 2.47
N ARG A 148 -0.73 -3.96 1.27
CA ARG A 148 -0.80 -5.34 0.79
C ARG A 148 -0.41 -5.42 -0.67
N VAL A 149 0.41 -6.42 -0.99
CA VAL A 149 0.68 -6.85 -2.37
C VAL A 149 -0.37 -7.90 -2.78
N THR A 150 -0.86 -7.85 -4.03
CA THR A 150 -1.98 -8.68 -4.56
C THR A 150 -1.66 -9.34 -5.88
#